data_AF-A0A1N7IH60-F1
#
_entry.id   AF-A0A1N7IH60-F1
#
_cell.length_a   1.000
_cell.length_b   1.000
_cell.length_c   1.000
_cell.angle_alpha   90.00
_cell.angle_beta   90.00
_cell.angle_gamma   90.00
#
_symmetry.space_group_name_H-M   'P 1'
#
loop_
_entity.id
_entity.type
_entity.pdbx_description
1 polymer ?
#
loop_
_entity_poly.entity_id
_entity_poly.type
_entity_poly.pdbx_seq_one_letter_code
_entity_poly.pdbx_strand_id
1 'polypeptide(L)'
;MEPITLITTALTLATPFLLKTGESIAEKVGEDIWAVIKSPFTKKNIEMPININSEEEKNKLFNLIQNEIAENAQYKEELTVAIENGKQQLNSYSQQNINNNAEVQKQINIQSNTGSIQM
;
A
#
# COMPACT_ATOMS: atom_id res chain seq x y z
N MET A 1 0.70 10.39 13.45
CA MET A 1 1.36 11.11 12.33
C MET A 1 0.78 12.51 12.23
N GLU A 2 1.55 13.48 11.74
CA GLU A 2 1.03 14.81 11.42
C GLU A 2 0.03 14.72 10.24
N PRO A 3 -1.03 15.55 10.20
CA PRO A 3 -2.06 15.51 9.16
C PRO A 3 -1.47 15.60 7.74
N ILE A 4 -0.49 16.48 7.55
CA ILE A 4 0.19 16.67 6.26
C ILE A 4 0.92 15.39 5.85
N THR A 5 1.69 14.79 6.76
CA THR A 5 2.40 13.53 6.51
C THR A 5 1.44 12.39 6.19
N LEU A 6 0.30 12.34 6.87
CA LEU A 6 -0.74 11.34 6.65
C LEU A 6 -1.30 11.44 5.22
N ILE A 7 -1.70 12.64 4.80
CA ILE A 7 -2.31 12.89 3.48
C ILE A 7 -1.29 12.59 2.37
N THR A 8 -0.08 13.13 2.49
CA THR A 8 0.97 12.90 1.49
C THR A 8 1.29 11.40 1.37
N THR A 9 1.40 10.69 2.49
CA THR A 9 1.66 9.24 2.47
C THR A 9 0.52 8.47 1.83
N ALA A 10 -0.73 8.80 2.16
CA ALA A 10 -1.91 8.17 1.59
C ALA A 10 -1.97 8.37 0.07
N LEU A 11 -1.75 9.60 -0.41
CA LEU A 11 -1.72 9.91 -1.83
C LEU A 11 -0.57 9.20 -2.55
N THR A 12 0.62 9.12 -1.95
CA THR A 12 1.74 8.37 -2.51
C THR A 12 1.42 6.88 -2.65
N LEU A 13 0.79 6.27 -1.63
CA LEU A 13 0.38 4.86 -1.68
C LEU A 13 -0.75 4.61 -2.68
N ALA A 14 -1.67 5.56 -2.87
CA ALA A 14 -2.75 5.48 -3.85
C ALA A 14 -2.31 5.77 -5.30
N THR A 15 -1.19 6.48 -5.49
CA THR A 15 -0.64 6.83 -6.81
C THR A 15 -0.51 5.64 -7.77
N PRO A 16 0.06 4.48 -7.40
CA PRO A 16 0.17 3.34 -8.31
C PRO A 16 -1.19 2.88 -8.86
N PHE A 17 -2.25 2.90 -8.05
CA PHE A 17 -3.61 2.59 -8.49
C PHE A 17 -4.17 3.67 -9.42
N LEU A 18 -3.99 4.95 -9.07
CA LEU A 18 -4.53 6.07 -9.85
C LEU A 18 -3.88 6.21 -11.23
N LEU A 19 -2.59 5.92 -11.33
CA LEU A 19 -1.85 5.92 -12.59
C LEU A 19 -1.92 4.58 -13.33
N LYS A 20 -2.46 3.51 -12.70
CA LYS A 20 -2.37 2.13 -13.18
C LYS A 20 -0.93 1.73 -13.49
N THR A 21 -0.03 2.07 -12.57
CA THR A 21 1.40 1.86 -12.67
C THR A 21 1.90 1.13 -11.44
N GLY A 22 2.67 0.06 -11.62
CA GLY A 22 3.29 -0.68 -10.52
C GLY A 22 3.02 -2.18 -10.61
N GLU A 23 3.56 -2.94 -9.65
CA GLU A 23 3.22 -4.36 -9.49
C GLU A 23 1.79 -4.51 -8.96
N SER A 24 1.11 -5.63 -9.26
CA SER A 24 -0.29 -5.85 -8.86
C SER A 24 -0.56 -5.68 -7.37
N ILE A 25 0.46 -5.79 -6.51
CA ILE A 25 0.34 -5.56 -5.07
C ILE A 25 0.36 -4.08 -4.73
N ALA A 26 1.19 -3.28 -5.42
CA ALA A 26 1.18 -1.83 -5.27
C ALA A 26 -0.14 -1.23 -5.78
N GLU A 27 -0.71 -1.80 -6.85
CA GLU A 27 -2.05 -1.41 -7.32
C GLU A 27 -3.15 -1.77 -6.30
N LYS A 28 -3.13 -2.98 -5.74
CA LYS A 28 -4.09 -3.39 -4.70
C LYS A 28 -4.01 -2.53 -3.44
N VAL A 29 -2.79 -2.32 -2.93
CA VAL A 29 -2.57 -1.44 -1.77
C VAL A 29 -3.05 -0.02 -2.11
N GLY A 30 -2.77 0.47 -3.31
CA GLY A 30 -3.24 1.78 -3.74
C GLY A 30 -4.77 1.87 -3.86
N GLU A 31 -5.44 0.81 -4.31
CA GLU A 31 -6.90 0.71 -4.37
C GLU A 31 -7.52 0.78 -2.97
N ASP A 32 -6.98 0.00 -2.03
CA ASP A 32 -7.46 -0.04 -0.64
C ASP A 32 -7.33 1.34 0.04
N ILE A 33 -6.17 1.98 -0.12
CA ILE A 33 -5.95 3.34 0.42
C ILE A 33 -6.89 4.34 -0.26
N TRP A 34 -7.07 4.26 -1.58
CA TRP A 34 -7.97 5.15 -2.31
C TRP A 34 -9.44 4.98 -1.88
N ALA A 35 -9.87 3.74 -1.61
CA ALA A 35 -11.20 3.42 -1.10
C ALA A 35 -11.47 4.09 0.26
N VAL A 36 -10.46 4.10 1.15
CA VAL A 36 -10.53 4.80 2.43
C VAL A 36 -10.58 6.31 2.22
N ILE A 37 -9.70 6.87 1.37
CA ILE A 37 -9.69 8.30 1.06
C ILE A 37 -11.06 8.78 0.57
N LYS A 38 -11.70 8.04 -0.35
CA LYS A 38 -13.00 8.41 -0.91
C LYS A 38 -14.20 8.13 -0.02
N SER A 39 -14.04 7.32 1.03
CA SER A 39 -15.14 6.85 1.89
C SER A 39 -16.01 7.99 2.46
N PRO A 40 -15.45 9.03 3.11
CA PRO A 40 -16.27 10.14 3.64
C PRO A 40 -16.95 10.95 2.55
N PHE A 41 -16.31 11.15 1.41
CA PHE A 41 -16.83 11.96 0.29
C PHE A 41 -17.91 11.24 -0.49
N THR A 42 -17.78 9.91 -0.66
CA THR A 42 -18.81 9.06 -1.28
C THR A 42 -20.09 9.09 -0.45
N LYS A 43 -19.98 9.07 0.89
CA LYS A 43 -21.12 9.21 1.81
C LYS A 43 -21.76 10.60 1.72
N LYS A 44 -20.97 11.64 1.46
CA LYS A 44 -21.42 13.04 1.33
C LYS A 44 -21.84 13.43 -0.10
N ASN A 45 -21.79 12.52 -1.07
CA ASN A 45 -22.03 12.79 -2.49
C ASN A 45 -21.16 13.94 -3.07
N ILE A 46 -19.95 14.09 -2.52
CA ILE A 46 -18.99 15.11 -2.97
C ILE A 46 -18.14 14.50 -4.09
N GLU A 47 -18.21 15.08 -5.29
CA GLU A 47 -17.30 14.72 -6.38
C GLU A 47 -15.87 15.09 -6.01
N MET A 48 -15.00 14.08 -5.91
CA MET A 48 -13.59 14.31 -5.65
C MET A 48 -12.83 14.56 -6.95
N PRO A 49 -11.94 15.56 -6.97
CA PRO A 49 -11.02 15.75 -8.09
C PRO A 49 -10.05 14.56 -8.15
N ILE A 50 -10.12 13.79 -9.23
CA ILE A 50 -9.36 12.55 -9.43
C ILE A 50 -8.10 12.77 -10.27
N ASN A 51 -7.98 13.94 -10.91
CA ASN A 51 -6.87 14.19 -11.83
C ASN A 51 -5.59 14.55 -11.07
N ILE A 52 -4.84 13.53 -10.69
CA ILE A 52 -3.52 13.67 -10.10
C ILE A 52 -2.46 14.29 -11.04
N ASN A 53 -2.74 14.48 -12.33
CA ASN A 53 -1.82 15.20 -13.22
C ASN A 53 -2.01 16.72 -13.16
N SER A 54 -3.12 17.20 -12.60
CA SER A 54 -3.36 18.63 -12.38
C SER A 54 -2.98 19.03 -10.95
N GLU A 55 -2.08 19.99 -10.83
CA GLU A 55 -1.64 20.53 -9.54
C GLU A 55 -2.80 21.19 -8.77
N GLU A 56 -3.71 21.85 -9.49
CA GLU A 56 -4.90 22.47 -8.90
C GLU A 56 -5.85 21.43 -8.29
N GLU A 57 -6.08 20.32 -9.00
CA GLU A 57 -6.93 19.22 -8.55
C GLU A 57 -6.31 18.49 -7.35
N LYS A 58 -4.98 18.28 -7.38
CA LYS A 58 -4.22 17.76 -6.23
C LYS A 58 -4.35 18.64 -5.00
N ASN A 59 -4.20 19.95 -5.15
CA ASN A 59 -4.32 20.89 -4.03
C ASN A 59 -5.75 20.93 -3.47
N LYS A 60 -6.78 20.84 -4.33
CA LYS A 60 -8.17 20.72 -3.90
C LYS A 60 -8.40 19.42 -3.12
N LEU A 61 -7.92 18.29 -3.63
CA LEU A 61 -8.01 16.99 -2.95
C LEU A 61 -7.32 17.03 -1.58
N PHE A 62 -6.12 17.61 -1.52
CA PHE A 62 -5.36 17.75 -0.28
C PHE A 62 -6.14 18.55 0.78
N ASN A 63 -6.69 19.71 0.40
CA ASN A 63 -7.47 20.54 1.30
C ASN A 63 -8.76 19.84 1.77
N LEU A 64 -9.44 19.11 0.89
CA LEU A 64 -10.64 18.34 1.24
C LEU A 64 -10.32 17.27 2.29
N ILE A 65 -9.27 16.48 2.07
CA ILE A 65 -8.84 15.44 3.02
C ILE A 65 -8.39 16.07 4.33
N GLN A 66 -7.68 17.20 4.28
CA GLN A 66 -7.24 17.92 5.48
C GLN A 66 -8.42 18.39 6.34
N ASN A 67 -9.45 18.96 5.72
CA ASN A 67 -10.66 19.40 6.42
C ASN A 67 -11.40 18.21 7.04
N GLU A 68 -11.59 17.12 6.30
CA GLU A 68 -12.22 15.91 6.85
C GLU A 68 -11.43 15.30 8.02
N ILE A 69 -10.09 15.28 7.95
CA ILE A 69 -9.24 14.81 9.06
C ILE A 69 -9.38 15.71 10.29
N ALA A 70 -9.55 17.02 10.09
CA ALA A 70 -9.72 17.98 11.18
C ALA A 70 -11.10 17.86 11.83
N GLU A 71 -12.14 17.58 11.04
CA GLU A 71 -13.53 17.47 11.51
C GLU A 71 -13.89 16.06 12.00
N ASN A 72 -13.21 15.02 11.51
CA ASN A 72 -13.52 13.63 11.79
C ASN A 72 -12.28 12.85 12.26
N ALA A 73 -12.13 12.77 13.59
CA ALA A 73 -11.05 12.02 14.22
C ALA A 73 -11.09 10.52 13.90
N GLN A 74 -12.28 9.94 13.69
CA GLN A 74 -12.42 8.53 13.29
C GLN A 74 -11.85 8.31 11.89
N TYR A 75 -12.17 9.20 10.96
CA TYR A 75 -11.61 9.13 9.60
C TYR A 75 -10.08 9.24 9.60
N LYS A 76 -9.52 10.10 10.44
CA LYS A 76 -8.06 10.19 10.65
C LYS A 76 -7.46 8.86 11.12
N GLU A 77 -8.13 8.19 12.05
CA GLU A 77 -7.68 6.89 12.57
C GLU A 77 -7.79 5.80 11.51
N GLU A 78 -8.93 5.70 10.81
CA GLU A 78 -9.13 4.76 9.71
C GLU A 78 -8.08 4.92 8.61
N LEU A 79 -7.77 6.17 8.23
CA LEU A 79 -6.74 6.48 7.23
C LEU A 79 -5.34 6.13 7.73
N THR A 80 -5.06 6.32 9.03
CA THR A 80 -3.78 5.93 9.64
C THR A 80 -3.60 4.42 9.59
N VAL A 81 -4.61 3.67 10.02
CA VAL A 81 -4.60 2.20 10.01
C VAL A 81 -4.44 1.67 8.59
N ALA A 82 -5.13 2.27 7.62
CA ALA A 82 -5.00 1.90 6.22
C ALA A 82 -3.56 2.08 5.72
N ILE A 83 -2.93 3.22 6.01
CA ILE A 83 -1.52 3.49 5.64
C ILE A 83 -0.57 2.48 6.28
N GLU A 84 -0.74 2.17 7.56
CA GLU A 84 0.12 1.22 8.26
C GLU A 84 -0.03 -0.19 7.69
N ASN A 85 -1.26 -0.64 7.44
CA ASN A 85 -1.54 -1.91 6.78
C ASN A 85 -0.93 -1.96 5.37
N GLY A 86 -1.08 -0.91 4.57
CA GLY A 86 -0.49 -0.83 3.23
C GLY A 86 1.04 -0.94 3.26
N LYS A 87 1.69 -0.23 4.19
CA LYS A 87 3.14 -0.34 4.41
C LYS A 87 3.56 -1.75 4.83
N GLN A 88 2.80 -2.38 5.73
CA GLN A 88 3.07 -3.75 6.16
C GLN A 88 2.92 -4.74 5.01
N GLN A 89 1.87 -4.65 4.19
CA GLN A 89 1.68 -5.54 3.04
C GLN A 89 2.83 -5.43 2.03
N LEU A 90 3.26 -4.21 1.70
CA LEU A 90 4.41 -3.98 0.81
C LEU A 90 5.72 -4.53 1.39
N ASN A 91 5.94 -4.35 2.70
CA ASN A 91 7.11 -4.89 3.40
C ASN A 91 7.09 -6.42 3.48
N SER A 92 5.94 -7.02 3.81
CA SER A 92 5.76 -8.47 3.88
C SER A 92 5.97 -9.12 2.53
N TYR A 93 5.47 -8.50 1.44
CA TYR A 93 5.75 -8.98 0.08
C TYR A 93 7.24 -8.91 -0.25
N SER A 94 7.91 -7.81 0.10
CA SER A 94 9.35 -7.66 -0.10
C SER A 94 10.14 -8.73 0.70
N GLN A 95 9.76 -8.98 1.95
CA GLN A 95 10.41 -9.98 2.81
C GLN A 95 10.10 -11.43 2.39
N GLN A 96 8.88 -11.73 1.95
CA GLN A 96 8.53 -13.05 1.41
C GLN A 96 9.31 -13.36 0.14
N ASN A 97 9.45 -12.40 -0.78
CA ASN A 97 10.27 -12.61 -1.98
C ASN A 97 11.74 -12.82 -1.64
N ILE A 98 12.30 -12.09 -0.66
CA ILE A 98 13.70 -12.28 -0.23
C ILE A 98 13.90 -13.66 0.42
N ASN A 99 12.99 -14.09 1.32
CA ASN A 99 13.09 -15.39 1.98
C ASN A 99 12.92 -16.55 0.99
N ASN A 100 11.93 -16.50 0.09
CA ASN A 100 11.76 -17.56 -0.91
C ASN A 100 12.96 -17.63 -1.87
N ASN A 101 13.51 -16.48 -2.26
CA ASN A 101 14.65 -16.47 -3.17
C ASN A 101 15.96 -16.93 -2.50
N ALA A 102 16.11 -16.72 -1.19
CA ALA A 102 17.25 -17.24 -0.41
C ALA A 102 17.14 -18.75 -0.11
N GLU A 103 15.92 -19.26 0.10
CA GLU A 103 15.70 -20.68 0.42
C GLU A 103 15.84 -21.59 -0.81
N VAL A 104 15.43 -21.12 -2.00
CA VAL A 104 15.54 -21.89 -3.25
C VAL A 104 16.99 -22.14 -3.68
N GLN A 105 17.95 -21.29 -3.28
CA GLN A 105 19.37 -21.49 -3.62
C GLN A 105 20.08 -22.54 -2.75
N LYS A 106 19.48 -23.03 -1.65
CA LYS A 106 20.15 -23.92 -0.69
C LYS A 106 19.59 -25.35 -0.66
N GLN A 107 19.09 -25.85 -1.78
CA GLN A 107 18.79 -27.27 -1.97
C GLN A 107 19.61 -27.87 -3.12
N ILE A 108 20.94 -27.87 -2.99
CA ILE A 108 21.74 -28.94 -3.60
C ILE A 108 21.79 -30.07 -2.59
N ASN A 109 20.85 -30.99 -2.78
CA ASN A 109 20.67 -32.20 -2.02
C ASN A 109 21.84 -33.15 -2.34
N ILE A 110 22.97 -33.02 -1.64
CA ILE A 110 24.04 -34.03 -1.69
C ILE A 110 23.57 -35.20 -0.83
N GLN A 111 22.71 -36.06 -1.40
CA GLN A 111 22.53 -37.41 -0.89
C GLN A 111 23.84 -38.17 -1.14
N SER A 112 24.74 -38.15 -0.15
CA SER A 112 25.82 -39.13 -0.05
C SER A 112 25.19 -40.52 0.11
N ASN A 113 24.94 -41.19 -1.00
CA ASN A 113 24.61 -42.59 -1.04
C ASN A 113 25.90 -43.39 -0.74
N THR A 114 26.22 -43.57 0.53
CA THR A 114 27.20 -44.58 0.94
C THR A 114 26.48 -45.92 1.04
N GLY A 115 26.36 -46.60 -0.10
CA GLY A 115 26.02 -48.01 -0.14
C GLY A 115 27.21 -48.84 0.35
N SER A 116 27.12 -49.38 1.57
CA SER A 116 27.99 -50.48 1.99
C SER A 116 27.52 -51.75 1.28
N ILE A 117 28.22 -52.14 0.23
CA ILE A 117 28.08 -53.49 -0.34
C ILE A 117 29.05 -54.38 0.44
N GLN A 118 28.55 -55.15 1.41
CA GLN A 118 29.28 -56.30 1.94
C GLN A 118 29.02 -57.48 1.00
N MET A 119 30.07 -57.88 0.27
CA MET A 119 30.21 -59.23 -0.27
C MET A 119 31.02 -60.06 0.72
#